data_AF-A0A0L9U3P3-F1
#
_entry.id   AF-A0A0L9U3P3-F1
#
_cell.length_a   1.000
_cell.length_b   1.000
_cell.length_c   1.000
_cell.angle_alpha   90.00
_cell.angle_beta   90.00
_cell.angle_gamma   90.00
#
_symmetry.space_group_name_H-M   'P 1'
#
loop_
_entity.id
_entity.type
_entity.pdbx_description
1 polymer ?
#
loop_
_entity_poly.entity_id
_entity_poly.type
_entity_poly.pdbx_seq_one_letter_code
_entity_poly.pdbx_strand_id
1 'polypeptide(L)'
;MNRSMAWNPWKFFFLCIIFFHLAIGKTKGANLPYLALDCSDPRINDNSPHQTNIRTLLSSLSSNATDNANGFYNNTIFGTDFLDTAYGLFMCRGDVLPDACKYCVANATHTLSTDTNCLLSGMGVIWYDECMVRYSNFSFFTRVNRFPARWMCNTATVSSDSSNFMSLLDNTLLEVVTETANSTNRYFTKQENLPDFQTLYCLGQCTQDLSFERCHDCLNHAREDIPTFSSGKQGGRVLYSSCTIRYELYPFYRLTDEGPKGLVPETHYTNRDSEYSQDPGYIFLNCSNNKIDADFISNLRTLLFDLSSNATSKSGFQTQEGTAYGLFRCRIDIDPPHLCEQCIKNATDKITSECGLAYAEAVIWYNHCWLRYSDRNFFSTAETIPRFRNLNISNSSIQYSIASELSNQLAKVANMTGDTDNKFLTDESLKLNDEQTVFILGQCSSDLSSGGCSGCLSDMIGTAIPWRSLGSVGGRVMYPSCILRFELFRFYNLTPPSPSAPPPSPGFSISIHHDSHANKRKDNDIYP
;
A
#
# COMPACT_ATOMS: atom_id res chain seq x y z
N MET A 1 -68.16 -11.40 -31.33
CA MET A 1 -66.95 -12.23 -31.45
C MET A 1 -65.78 -11.48 -30.83
N ASN A 2 -65.58 -11.61 -29.51
CA ASN A 2 -64.41 -11.04 -28.84
C ASN A 2 -63.38 -12.15 -28.66
N ARG A 3 -62.24 -12.05 -29.35
CA ARG A 3 -61.08 -12.93 -29.13
C ARG A 3 -60.18 -12.29 -28.08
N SER A 4 -60.10 -12.93 -26.92
CA SER A 4 -59.07 -12.71 -25.92
C SER A 4 -57.71 -13.17 -26.45
N MET A 5 -56.71 -12.28 -26.48
CA MET A 5 -55.31 -12.69 -26.62
C MET A 5 -54.76 -13.03 -25.23
N ALA A 6 -54.56 -14.33 -24.98
CA ALA A 6 -53.89 -14.82 -23.79
C ALA A 6 -52.39 -14.50 -23.84
N TRP A 7 -51.89 -13.87 -22.79
CA TRP A 7 -50.47 -13.56 -22.61
C TRP A 7 -49.72 -14.81 -22.10
N ASN A 8 -48.63 -15.17 -22.77
CA ASN A 8 -47.81 -16.32 -22.43
C ASN A 8 -46.66 -15.90 -21.48
N PRO A 9 -46.70 -16.28 -20.19
CA PRO A 9 -45.75 -15.80 -19.17
C PRO A 9 -44.32 -16.32 -19.38
N TRP A 10 -44.09 -17.34 -20.21
CA TRP A 10 -42.75 -17.89 -20.45
C TRP A 10 -41.86 -17.03 -21.35
N LYS A 11 -42.43 -16.14 -22.18
CA LYS A 11 -41.65 -15.25 -23.05
C LYS A 11 -41.03 -14.05 -22.30
N PHE A 12 -41.61 -13.63 -21.18
CA PHE A 12 -41.05 -12.54 -20.36
C PHE A 12 -39.86 -13.02 -19.52
N PHE A 13 -39.87 -14.27 -19.06
CA PHE A 13 -38.79 -14.82 -18.24
C PHE A 13 -37.46 -14.94 -19.02
N PHE A 14 -37.51 -15.30 -20.31
CA PHE A 14 -36.32 -15.36 -21.17
C PHE A 14 -35.77 -13.97 -21.54
N LEU A 15 -36.63 -12.94 -21.65
CA LEU A 15 -36.19 -11.57 -21.91
C LEU A 15 -35.52 -10.91 -20.68
N CYS A 16 -35.95 -11.27 -19.47
CA CYS A 16 -35.28 -10.82 -18.23
C CYS A 16 -33.92 -11.48 -18.00
N ILE A 17 -33.73 -12.76 -18.38
CA ILE A 17 -32.44 -13.46 -18.25
C ILE A 17 -31.37 -12.90 -19.21
N ILE A 18 -31.78 -12.44 -20.41
CA ILE A 18 -30.85 -11.80 -21.35
C ILE A 18 -30.46 -10.38 -20.90
N PHE A 19 -31.31 -9.67 -20.15
CA PHE A 19 -30.98 -8.37 -19.55
C PHE A 19 -30.22 -8.47 -18.22
N PHE A 20 -30.29 -9.60 -17.49
CA PHE A 20 -29.52 -9.80 -16.25
C PHE A 20 -28.11 -10.38 -16.45
N HIS A 21 -27.75 -10.85 -17.65
CA HIS A 21 -26.41 -11.39 -17.95
C HIS A 21 -25.45 -10.43 -18.68
N LEU A 22 -25.81 -9.14 -18.82
CA LEU A 22 -24.93 -8.11 -19.42
C LEU A 22 -24.68 -6.92 -18.47
N ALA A 23 -24.67 -7.19 -17.16
CA ALA A 23 -24.03 -6.35 -16.17
C ALA A 23 -22.85 -7.10 -15.53
N ILE A 24 -21.99 -7.71 -16.35
CA ILE A 24 -20.59 -7.84 -15.97
C ILE A 24 -20.07 -6.40 -16.02
N GLY A 25 -20.17 -5.70 -14.90
CA GLY A 25 -19.42 -4.48 -14.72
C GLY A 25 -17.99 -4.82 -15.11
N LYS A 26 -17.46 -4.16 -16.14
CA LYS A 26 -16.02 -4.10 -16.31
C LYS A 26 -15.53 -3.64 -14.94
N THR A 27 -14.88 -4.52 -14.21
CA THR A 27 -14.01 -4.12 -13.12
C THR A 27 -13.20 -2.99 -13.70
N LYS A 28 -13.38 -1.77 -13.18
CA LYS A 28 -12.41 -0.71 -13.41
C LYS A 28 -11.12 -1.33 -12.89
N GLY A 29 -10.32 -1.90 -13.80
CA GLY A 29 -8.98 -2.35 -13.48
C GLY A 29 -8.36 -1.18 -12.76
N ALA A 30 -7.85 -1.39 -11.56
CA ALA A 30 -7.19 -0.34 -10.82
C ALA A 30 -6.22 0.33 -11.79
N ASN A 31 -6.41 1.64 -12.03
CA ASN A 31 -5.44 2.41 -12.79
C ASN A 31 -4.13 2.19 -12.06
N LEU A 32 -3.17 1.49 -12.67
CA LEU A 32 -1.84 1.47 -12.10
C LEU A 32 -1.35 2.92 -12.11
N PRO A 33 -0.90 3.47 -10.97
CA PRO A 33 -0.26 4.77 -11.00
C PRO A 33 1.06 4.61 -11.75
N TYR A 34 1.25 5.37 -12.84
CA TYR A 34 2.56 5.47 -13.47
C TYR A 34 3.52 6.20 -12.53
N LEU A 35 4.80 5.83 -12.57
CA LEU A 35 5.87 6.48 -11.83
C LEU A 35 6.20 7.84 -12.43
N ALA A 36 6.22 7.91 -13.76
CA ALA A 36 6.47 9.14 -14.50
C ALA A 36 5.94 9.06 -15.93
N LEU A 37 5.57 10.22 -16.45
CA LEU A 37 5.22 10.48 -17.85
C LEU A 37 6.01 11.71 -18.30
N ASP A 38 6.67 11.62 -19.46
CA ASP A 38 7.42 12.72 -20.05
C ASP A 38 7.21 12.73 -21.57
N CYS A 39 6.78 13.88 -22.09
CA CYS A 39 6.48 14.11 -23.48
C CYS A 39 7.08 15.45 -23.90
N SER A 40 7.70 15.52 -25.08
CA SER A 40 8.31 16.76 -25.55
C SER A 40 7.28 17.86 -25.76
N ASP A 41 7.72 19.10 -25.92
CA ASP A 41 6.83 20.18 -26.36
C ASP A 41 6.00 19.73 -27.59
N PRO A 42 4.68 19.98 -27.58
CA PRO A 42 3.84 19.76 -28.73
C PRO A 42 4.37 20.58 -29.92
N ARG A 43 4.72 19.90 -31.01
CA ARG A 43 5.29 20.53 -32.22
C ARG A 43 4.51 20.20 -33.49
N ILE A 44 3.40 19.48 -33.32
CA ILE A 44 2.70 18.81 -34.40
C ILE A 44 1.25 19.30 -34.40
N ASN A 45 0.75 19.63 -35.60
CA ASN A 45 -0.63 20.04 -35.78
C ASN A 45 -1.59 18.86 -35.55
N ASP A 46 -2.77 19.15 -35.01
CA ASP A 46 -3.85 18.17 -34.88
C ASP A 46 -4.18 17.50 -36.22
N ASN A 47 -4.41 16.19 -36.20
CA ASN A 47 -4.70 15.34 -37.37
C ASN A 47 -3.56 15.18 -38.38
N SER A 48 -2.30 15.35 -37.94
CA SER A 48 -1.14 15.01 -38.77
C SER A 48 -1.03 13.50 -39.06
N PRO A 49 -0.37 13.10 -40.16
CA PRO A 49 0.02 11.70 -40.39
C PRO A 49 0.86 11.14 -39.24
N HIS A 50 1.73 11.96 -38.64
CA HIS A 50 2.47 11.59 -37.43
C HIS A 50 1.57 11.12 -36.28
N GLN A 51 0.53 11.89 -35.92
CA GLN A 51 -0.38 11.52 -34.83
C GLN A 51 -1.06 10.16 -35.10
N THR A 52 -1.43 9.90 -36.35
CA THR A 52 -2.01 8.62 -36.76
C THR A 52 -0.99 7.48 -36.66
N ASN A 53 0.26 7.73 -37.06
CA ASN A 53 1.34 6.75 -36.97
C ASN A 53 1.72 6.44 -35.52
N ILE A 54 1.70 7.42 -34.61
CA ILE A 54 1.88 7.19 -33.16
C ILE A 54 0.76 6.31 -32.60
N ARG A 55 -0.52 6.60 -32.91
CA ARG A 55 -1.63 5.74 -32.45
C ARG A 55 -1.52 4.31 -32.99
N THR A 56 -1.12 4.17 -34.25
CA THR A 56 -0.89 2.87 -34.89
C THR A 56 0.26 2.12 -34.22
N LEU A 57 1.36 2.81 -33.93
CA LEU A 57 2.51 2.28 -33.22
C LEU A 57 2.12 1.80 -31.82
N LEU A 58 1.45 2.63 -31.02
CA LEU A 58 1.04 2.29 -29.66
C LEU A 58 0.09 1.07 -29.64
N SER A 59 -0.84 0.99 -30.59
CA SER A 59 -1.69 -0.19 -30.78
C SER A 59 -0.90 -1.45 -31.15
N SER A 60 0.11 -1.29 -32.02
CA SER A 60 1.03 -2.39 -32.37
C SER A 60 1.85 -2.86 -31.17
N LEU A 61 2.38 -1.94 -30.36
CA LEU A 61 3.13 -2.30 -29.14
C LEU A 61 2.24 -3.06 -28.16
N SER A 62 1.00 -2.60 -27.91
CA SER A 62 0.05 -3.27 -27.02
C SER A 62 -0.32 -4.67 -27.49
N SER A 63 -0.60 -4.84 -28.78
CA SER A 63 -0.96 -6.15 -29.36
C SER A 63 0.20 -7.15 -29.41
N ASN A 64 1.45 -6.67 -29.40
CA ASN A 64 2.65 -7.51 -29.40
C ASN A 64 3.23 -7.76 -28.01
N ALA A 65 2.62 -7.24 -26.94
CA ALA A 65 2.90 -7.64 -25.56
C ALA A 65 2.33 -9.05 -25.28
N THR A 66 2.88 -10.04 -25.98
CA THR A 66 2.55 -11.45 -25.90
C THR A 66 3.62 -12.20 -25.11
N ASP A 67 3.31 -13.42 -24.65
CA ASP A 67 4.25 -14.26 -23.91
C ASP A 67 5.56 -14.49 -24.68
N ASN A 68 5.49 -14.57 -26.02
CA ASN A 68 6.65 -14.77 -26.91
C ASN A 68 7.56 -13.55 -27.02
N ALA A 69 7.11 -12.36 -26.59
CA ALA A 69 7.92 -11.14 -26.65
C ALA A 69 9.00 -11.11 -25.56
N ASN A 70 8.97 -12.02 -24.58
CA ASN A 70 9.92 -12.05 -23.46
C ASN A 70 10.12 -10.66 -22.81
N GLY A 71 9.03 -9.90 -22.69
CA GLY A 71 9.01 -8.57 -22.09
C GLY A 71 9.63 -7.46 -22.94
N PHE A 72 9.95 -7.66 -24.22
CA PHE A 72 10.50 -6.60 -25.07
C PHE A 72 10.03 -6.71 -26.52
N TYR A 73 9.64 -5.56 -27.09
CA TYR A 73 9.30 -5.48 -28.52
C TYR A 73 9.55 -4.06 -29.00
N ASN A 74 10.01 -3.92 -30.23
CA ASN A 74 10.15 -2.65 -30.92
C ASN A 74 9.44 -2.72 -32.28
N ASN A 75 8.99 -1.56 -32.75
CA ASN A 75 8.38 -1.45 -34.07
C ASN A 75 8.59 -0.04 -34.66
N THR A 76 8.49 0.03 -35.98
CA THR A 76 8.52 1.26 -36.76
C THR A 76 7.30 1.33 -37.66
N ILE A 77 6.56 2.44 -37.58
CA ILE A 77 5.52 2.78 -38.54
C ILE A 77 6.09 3.82 -39.49
N PHE A 78 6.34 3.41 -40.74
CA PHE A 78 6.90 4.28 -41.76
C PHE A 78 5.88 5.32 -42.23
N GLY A 79 6.27 6.58 -42.16
CA GLY A 79 5.53 7.70 -42.75
C GLY A 79 6.04 8.06 -44.14
N THR A 80 5.40 9.05 -44.76
CA THR A 80 5.85 9.63 -46.03
C THR A 80 7.16 10.40 -45.88
N ASP A 81 7.33 11.10 -44.75
CA ASP A 81 8.56 11.81 -44.39
C ASP A 81 9.09 11.36 -43.02
N PHE A 82 10.32 11.79 -42.69
CA PHE A 82 10.95 11.45 -41.41
C PHE A 82 10.18 11.99 -40.20
N LEU A 83 9.47 13.12 -40.35
CA LEU A 83 8.62 13.68 -39.29
C LEU A 83 7.36 12.83 -39.04
N ASP A 84 6.89 12.08 -40.03
CA ASP A 84 5.71 11.22 -39.91
C ASP A 84 6.06 9.81 -39.42
N THR A 85 7.32 9.39 -39.58
CA THR A 85 7.76 8.06 -39.14
C THR A 85 7.77 7.97 -37.62
N ALA A 86 7.27 6.85 -37.08
CA ALA A 86 7.16 6.62 -35.65
C ALA A 86 7.95 5.37 -35.25
N TYR A 87 8.92 5.54 -34.36
CA TYR A 87 9.70 4.46 -33.75
C TYR A 87 9.23 4.27 -32.32
N GLY A 88 9.05 3.02 -31.88
CA GLY A 88 8.67 2.75 -30.49
C GLY A 88 9.12 1.40 -30.00
N LEU A 89 9.16 1.29 -28.67
CA LEU A 89 9.37 0.03 -27.98
C LEU A 89 8.60 -0.02 -26.66
N PHE A 90 8.41 -1.22 -26.14
CA PHE A 90 8.16 -1.44 -24.73
C PHE A 90 9.23 -2.33 -24.12
N MET A 91 9.40 -2.21 -22.80
CA MET A 91 10.22 -3.09 -22.00
C MET A 91 9.52 -3.35 -20.65
N CYS A 92 9.20 -4.59 -20.36
CA CYS A 92 8.75 -5.04 -19.05
C CYS A 92 9.93 -5.37 -18.16
N ARG A 93 9.76 -5.23 -16.85
CA ARG A 93 10.79 -5.60 -15.87
C ARG A 93 11.03 -7.11 -15.91
N GLY A 94 12.27 -7.55 -15.74
CA GLY A 94 12.66 -8.93 -16.02
C GLY A 94 12.00 -10.02 -15.15
N ASP A 95 11.45 -9.64 -13.99
CA ASP A 95 10.74 -10.50 -13.03
C ASP A 95 9.21 -10.41 -13.13
N VAL A 96 8.67 -9.62 -14.06
CA VAL A 96 7.23 -9.41 -14.23
C VAL A 96 6.63 -10.52 -15.08
N LEU A 97 5.55 -11.13 -14.59
CA LEU A 97 4.84 -12.17 -15.33
C LEU A 97 4.27 -11.67 -16.66
N PRO A 98 4.12 -12.54 -17.67
CA PRO A 98 3.59 -12.17 -18.97
C PRO A 98 2.24 -11.43 -18.92
N ASP A 99 1.28 -11.89 -18.12
CA ASP A 99 -0.02 -11.24 -18.00
C ASP A 99 0.07 -9.83 -17.38
N ALA A 100 0.90 -9.66 -16.34
CA ALA A 100 1.14 -8.37 -15.72
C ALA A 100 1.88 -7.40 -16.66
N CYS A 101 2.85 -7.91 -17.43
CA CYS A 101 3.54 -7.18 -18.48
C CYS A 101 2.56 -6.70 -19.55
N LYS A 102 1.71 -7.59 -20.07
CA LYS A 102 0.67 -7.27 -21.05
C LYS A 102 -0.29 -6.20 -20.54
N TYR A 103 -0.77 -6.33 -19.30
CA TYR A 103 -1.65 -5.36 -18.68
C TYR A 103 -0.97 -3.99 -18.52
N CYS A 104 0.30 -3.97 -18.08
CA CYS A 104 1.07 -2.75 -17.96
C CYS A 104 1.27 -2.05 -19.30
N VAL A 105 1.68 -2.77 -20.35
CA VAL A 105 1.90 -2.20 -21.68
C VAL A 105 0.59 -1.68 -22.27
N ALA A 106 -0.53 -2.39 -22.08
CA ALA A 106 -1.84 -1.93 -22.51
C ALA A 106 -2.24 -0.62 -21.81
N ASN A 107 -2.06 -0.51 -20.49
CA ASN A 107 -2.33 0.73 -19.76
C ASN A 107 -1.39 1.88 -20.18
N ALA A 108 -0.10 1.60 -20.34
CA ALA A 108 0.90 2.58 -20.76
C ALA A 108 0.61 3.15 -22.15
N THR A 109 0.36 2.28 -23.13
CA THR A 109 0.00 2.68 -24.49
C THR A 109 -1.35 3.41 -24.54
N HIS A 110 -2.33 2.96 -23.75
CA HIS A 110 -3.60 3.65 -23.61
C HIS A 110 -3.41 5.07 -23.06
N THR A 111 -2.72 5.25 -21.93
CA THR A 111 -2.43 6.57 -21.34
C THR A 111 -1.75 7.48 -22.35
N LEU A 112 -0.67 7.03 -23.01
CA LEU A 112 0.03 7.81 -24.04
C LEU A 112 -0.88 8.17 -25.22
N SER A 113 -1.81 7.29 -25.60
CA SER A 113 -2.75 7.52 -26.70
C SER A 113 -3.92 8.43 -26.36
N THR A 114 -4.20 8.65 -25.07
CA THR A 114 -5.28 9.51 -24.59
C THR A 114 -4.79 10.86 -24.07
N ASP A 115 -3.51 10.97 -23.72
CA ASP A 115 -2.90 12.23 -23.33
C ASP A 115 -2.69 13.11 -24.57
N THR A 116 -3.35 14.27 -24.58
CA THR A 116 -3.35 15.19 -25.73
C THR A 116 -1.98 15.80 -25.96
N ASN A 117 -1.22 16.10 -24.89
CA ASN A 117 0.11 16.66 -25.04
C ASN A 117 1.02 15.64 -25.71
N CYS A 118 1.05 14.41 -25.18
CA CYS A 118 1.88 13.34 -25.72
C CYS A 118 1.55 13.02 -27.18
N LEU A 119 0.27 12.90 -27.55
CA LEU A 119 -0.12 12.66 -28.93
C LEU A 119 0.36 13.73 -29.93
N LEU A 120 0.61 14.95 -29.46
CA LEU A 120 1.11 16.08 -30.26
C LEU A 120 2.63 16.30 -30.10
N SER A 121 3.27 15.51 -29.24
CA SER A 121 4.71 15.46 -29.03
C SER A 121 5.38 14.51 -30.02
N GLY A 122 6.55 14.89 -30.53
CA GLY A 122 7.37 14.01 -31.37
C GLY A 122 8.09 12.90 -30.59
N MET A 123 8.09 12.96 -29.25
CA MET A 123 8.61 11.91 -28.38
C MET A 123 7.78 11.84 -27.09
N GLY A 124 7.65 10.63 -26.56
CA GLY A 124 6.99 10.39 -25.29
C GLY A 124 7.48 9.11 -24.65
N VAL A 125 7.52 9.08 -23.33
CA VAL A 125 7.86 7.92 -22.53
C VAL A 125 7.07 7.91 -21.23
N ILE A 126 6.60 6.73 -20.86
CA ILE A 126 5.90 6.47 -19.61
C ILE A 126 6.57 5.29 -18.90
N TRP A 127 6.75 5.43 -17.59
CA TRP A 127 7.30 4.39 -16.73
C TRP A 127 6.27 3.98 -15.68
N TYR A 128 6.06 2.68 -15.58
CA TYR A 128 5.39 2.01 -14.47
C TYR A 128 6.43 1.22 -13.67
N ASP A 129 6.01 0.64 -12.55
CA ASP A 129 6.87 -0.30 -11.83
C ASP A 129 7.20 -1.53 -12.68
N GLU A 130 6.23 -1.98 -13.47
CA GLU A 130 6.26 -3.24 -14.22
C GLU A 130 6.78 -3.08 -15.65
N CYS A 131 6.62 -1.91 -16.27
CA CYS A 131 7.02 -1.70 -17.66
C CYS A 131 7.32 -0.24 -18.02
N MET A 132 8.01 -0.05 -19.14
CA MET A 132 8.23 1.22 -19.81
C MET A 132 7.74 1.14 -21.25
N VAL A 133 7.10 2.20 -21.74
CA VAL A 133 6.74 2.38 -23.16
C VAL A 133 7.28 3.71 -23.65
N ARG A 134 7.93 3.71 -24.81
CA ARG A 134 8.53 4.90 -25.40
C ARG A 134 8.31 4.96 -26.91
N TYR A 135 8.10 6.17 -27.43
CA TYR A 135 8.14 6.45 -28.87
C TYR A 135 8.92 7.72 -29.20
N SER A 136 9.30 7.85 -30.48
CA SER A 136 9.91 9.05 -31.05
C SER A 136 9.73 9.09 -32.58
N ASN A 137 9.79 10.28 -33.16
CA ASN A 137 9.95 10.50 -34.60
C ASN A 137 11.39 10.30 -35.11
N PHE A 138 12.38 10.13 -34.21
CA PHE A 138 13.75 9.78 -34.56
C PHE A 138 14.08 8.36 -34.11
N SER A 139 14.80 7.61 -34.95
CA SER A 139 15.27 6.28 -34.56
C SER A 139 16.21 6.37 -33.36
N PHE A 140 15.84 5.71 -32.26
CA PHE A 140 16.65 5.61 -31.04
C PHE A 140 17.12 4.17 -30.75
N PHE A 141 16.73 3.19 -31.57
CA PHE A 141 17.11 1.80 -31.36
C PHE A 141 18.62 1.61 -31.33
N THR A 142 19.06 0.67 -30.50
CA THR A 142 20.44 0.30 -30.22
C THR A 142 21.30 1.42 -29.63
N ARG A 143 20.75 2.63 -29.39
CA ARG A 143 21.47 3.81 -28.91
C ARG A 143 21.16 4.11 -27.45
N VAL A 144 22.20 4.41 -26.68
CA VAL A 144 22.04 4.92 -25.32
C VAL A 144 21.38 6.28 -25.38
N ASN A 145 20.25 6.39 -24.69
CA ASN A 145 19.63 7.66 -24.39
C ASN A 145 19.22 7.71 -22.92
N ARG A 146 19.88 8.60 -22.17
CA ARG A 146 19.63 8.82 -20.75
C ARG A 146 18.42 9.72 -20.51
N PHE A 147 17.95 10.45 -21.52
CA PHE A 147 16.90 11.46 -21.39
C PHE A 147 15.63 11.15 -22.23
N PRO A 148 14.45 11.57 -21.74
CA PRO A 148 14.21 12.15 -20.42
C PRO A 148 14.52 11.16 -19.28
N ALA A 149 14.80 11.73 -18.10
CA ALA A 149 15.24 11.03 -16.90
C ALA A 149 14.35 11.39 -15.71
N ARG A 150 14.20 10.45 -14.76
CA ARG A 150 13.59 10.69 -13.46
C ARG A 150 14.40 10.03 -12.36
N TRP A 151 14.57 10.76 -11.27
CA TRP A 151 15.25 10.33 -10.06
C TRP A 151 14.24 10.32 -8.92
N MET A 152 14.17 9.22 -8.18
CA MET A 152 13.20 9.02 -7.11
C MET A 152 13.91 8.42 -5.92
N CYS A 153 13.74 9.00 -4.73
CA CYS A 153 14.33 8.45 -3.51
C CYS A 153 13.24 8.02 -2.53
N ASN A 154 13.54 6.98 -1.78
CA ASN A 154 12.80 6.63 -0.59
C ASN A 154 12.96 7.78 0.42
N THR A 155 11.86 8.22 1.02
CA THR A 155 11.87 9.35 1.96
C THR A 155 12.55 8.98 3.28
N ALA A 156 12.59 7.68 3.63
CA ALA A 156 13.28 7.15 4.80
C ALA A 156 14.82 7.19 4.66
N THR A 157 15.49 7.45 5.77
CA THR A 157 16.96 7.52 5.87
C THR A 157 17.51 6.30 6.61
N VAL A 158 18.72 5.87 6.27
CA VAL A 158 19.38 4.78 7.01
C VAL A 158 19.70 5.23 8.44
N SER A 159 19.52 4.35 9.42
CA SER A 159 19.51 4.69 10.86
C SER A 159 20.89 4.96 11.47
N SER A 160 21.98 4.55 10.82
CA SER A 160 23.37 4.84 11.21
C SER A 160 24.34 4.48 10.08
N ASP A 161 25.54 5.06 10.12
CA ASP A 161 26.65 4.74 9.21
C ASP A 161 26.34 4.84 7.71
N SER A 162 25.78 5.99 7.32
CA SER A 162 25.48 6.31 5.92
C SER A 162 26.69 6.13 5.00
N SER A 163 27.91 6.37 5.48
CA SER A 163 29.12 6.24 4.65
C SER A 163 29.41 4.78 4.28
N ASN A 164 29.39 3.87 5.25
CA ASN A 164 29.61 2.44 4.95
C ASN A 164 28.44 1.86 4.15
N PHE A 165 27.20 2.28 4.43
CA PHE A 165 26.05 1.90 3.61
C PHE A 165 26.23 2.33 2.15
N MET A 166 26.58 3.59 1.89
CA MET A 166 26.77 4.09 0.52
C MET A 166 27.94 3.40 -0.19
N SER A 167 29.02 3.08 0.53
CA SER A 167 30.15 2.31 -0.02
C SER A 167 29.74 0.89 -0.41
N LEU A 168 28.99 0.18 0.45
CA LEU A 168 28.47 -1.15 0.14
C LEU A 168 27.47 -1.10 -1.02
N LEU A 169 26.58 -0.11 -1.03
CA LEU A 169 25.62 0.11 -2.11
C LEU A 169 26.32 0.30 -3.45
N ASP A 170 27.35 1.17 -3.50
CA ASP A 170 28.07 1.45 -4.74
C ASP A 170 28.76 0.21 -5.30
N ASN A 171 29.45 -0.55 -4.45
CA ASN A 171 30.08 -1.82 -4.83
C ASN A 171 29.05 -2.84 -5.33
N THR A 172 27.91 -2.94 -4.64
CA THR A 172 26.82 -3.85 -5.03
C THR A 172 26.23 -3.45 -6.38
N LEU A 173 26.01 -2.14 -6.60
CA LEU A 173 25.49 -1.62 -7.87
C LEU A 173 26.49 -1.78 -9.02
N LEU A 174 27.79 -1.68 -8.78
CA LEU A 174 28.81 -1.93 -9.80
C LEU A 174 28.77 -3.37 -10.31
N GLU A 175 28.56 -4.34 -9.41
CA GLU A 175 28.35 -5.74 -9.80
C GLU A 175 27.04 -5.90 -10.58
N VAL A 176 25.95 -5.29 -10.10
CA VAL A 176 24.66 -5.29 -10.82
C VAL A 176 24.81 -4.72 -12.23
N VAL A 177 25.54 -3.61 -12.42
CA VAL A 177 25.84 -3.02 -13.72
C VAL A 177 26.52 -4.04 -14.65
N THR A 178 27.56 -4.70 -14.15
CA THR A 178 28.37 -5.66 -14.91
C THR A 178 27.55 -6.88 -15.32
N GLU A 179 26.85 -7.49 -14.37
CA GLU A 179 26.05 -8.70 -14.61
C GLU A 179 24.81 -8.40 -15.47
N THR A 180 24.18 -7.24 -15.30
CA THR A 180 23.07 -6.81 -16.18
C THR A 180 23.53 -6.71 -17.62
N ALA A 181 24.68 -6.08 -17.87
CA ALA A 181 25.23 -5.94 -19.21
C ALA A 181 25.59 -7.30 -19.84
N ASN A 182 26.08 -8.25 -19.04
CA ASN A 182 26.40 -9.61 -19.50
C ASN A 182 25.17 -10.50 -19.73
N SER A 183 24.06 -10.23 -19.02
CA SER A 183 22.83 -11.01 -19.13
C SER A 183 22.20 -10.93 -20.53
N THR A 184 21.57 -12.02 -20.96
CA THR A 184 20.93 -12.13 -22.28
C THR A 184 19.68 -11.25 -22.40
N ASN A 185 18.91 -11.10 -21.32
CA ASN A 185 17.70 -10.28 -21.24
C ASN A 185 17.95 -8.86 -20.70
N ARG A 186 19.22 -8.47 -20.51
CA ARG A 186 19.63 -7.16 -19.98
C ARG A 186 18.99 -6.83 -18.63
N TYR A 187 18.89 -7.82 -17.75
CA TYR A 187 18.28 -7.72 -16.44
C TYR A 187 19.10 -8.48 -15.40
N PHE A 188 19.34 -7.86 -14.24
CA PHE A 188 19.97 -8.54 -13.12
C PHE A 188 19.51 -7.97 -11.78
N THR A 189 19.46 -8.84 -10.77
CA THR A 189 19.12 -8.46 -9.40
C THR A 189 20.12 -9.05 -8.43
N LYS A 190 20.41 -8.30 -7.37
CA LYS A 190 21.29 -8.76 -6.30
C LYS A 190 20.70 -8.46 -4.93
N GLN A 191 20.96 -9.35 -3.98
CA GLN A 191 20.71 -9.13 -2.56
C GLN A 191 22.03 -9.07 -1.81
N GLU A 192 22.15 -8.15 -0.86
CA GLU A 192 23.26 -8.09 0.08
C GLU A 192 22.77 -8.02 1.52
N ASN A 193 23.49 -8.69 2.42
CA ASN A 193 23.13 -8.75 3.83
C ASN A 193 23.63 -7.50 4.55
N LEU A 194 22.76 -6.90 5.35
CA LEU A 194 23.11 -5.77 6.20
C LEU A 194 23.02 -6.16 7.68
N PRO A 195 23.61 -5.36 8.59
CA PRO A 195 23.35 -5.46 10.03
C PRO A 195 21.85 -5.37 10.37
N ASP A 196 21.48 -5.75 11.60
CA ASP A 196 20.11 -5.66 12.14
C ASP A 196 19.03 -6.40 11.32
N PHE A 197 19.40 -7.53 10.70
CA PHE A 197 18.51 -8.36 9.88
C PHE A 197 17.93 -7.65 8.65
N GLN A 198 18.59 -6.57 8.20
CA GLN A 198 18.21 -5.86 6.98
C GLN A 198 18.83 -6.53 5.76
N THR A 199 18.25 -6.28 4.60
CA THR A 199 18.75 -6.78 3.32
C THR A 199 18.65 -5.68 2.29
N LEU A 200 19.76 -5.42 1.62
CA LEU A 200 19.81 -4.54 0.47
C LEU A 200 19.35 -5.31 -0.77
N TYR A 201 18.36 -4.79 -1.47
CA TYR A 201 17.88 -5.32 -2.74
C TYR A 201 18.27 -4.35 -3.85
N CYS A 202 18.97 -4.83 -4.87
CA CYS A 202 19.41 -4.03 -6.01
C CYS A 202 18.92 -4.66 -7.32
N LEU A 203 18.59 -3.81 -8.29
CA LEU A 203 18.13 -4.19 -9.63
C LEU A 203 18.75 -3.27 -10.68
N GLY A 204 19.24 -3.85 -11.76
CA GLY A 204 19.67 -3.16 -12.97
C GLY A 204 18.95 -3.72 -14.19
N GLN A 205 18.56 -2.85 -15.12
CA GLN A 205 17.96 -3.28 -16.38
C GLN A 205 18.23 -2.30 -17.54
N CYS A 206 18.48 -2.82 -18.74
CA CYS A 206 18.56 -2.03 -19.98
C CYS A 206 17.53 -2.48 -21.01
N THR A 207 17.23 -1.60 -21.98
CA THR A 207 16.50 -2.03 -23.19
C THR A 207 17.30 -3.11 -23.92
N GLN A 208 16.61 -4.18 -24.33
CA GLN A 208 17.27 -5.38 -24.85
C GLN A 208 17.99 -5.17 -26.19
N ASP A 209 17.68 -4.09 -26.90
CA ASP A 209 18.34 -3.67 -28.13
C ASP A 209 19.76 -3.10 -27.92
N LEU A 210 20.21 -2.90 -26.68
CA LEU A 210 21.56 -2.43 -26.41
C LEU A 210 22.60 -3.56 -26.40
N SER A 211 23.80 -3.24 -26.93
CA SER A 211 24.99 -4.08 -26.75
C SER A 211 25.43 -4.09 -25.28
N PHE A 212 26.33 -5.02 -24.95
CA PHE A 212 26.98 -5.09 -23.63
C PHE A 212 27.54 -3.73 -23.22
N GLU A 213 28.40 -3.14 -24.05
CA GLU A 213 29.10 -1.87 -23.75
C GLU A 213 28.12 -0.73 -23.50
N ARG A 214 27.05 -0.65 -24.30
CA ARG A 214 26.05 0.41 -24.20
C ARG A 214 25.15 0.25 -22.98
N CYS A 215 24.78 -0.98 -22.64
CA CYS A 215 24.03 -1.25 -21.42
C CYS A 215 24.87 -0.93 -20.18
N HIS A 216 26.12 -1.39 -20.16
CA HIS A 216 27.07 -1.12 -19.08
C HIS A 216 27.27 0.40 -18.89
N ASP A 217 27.53 1.14 -19.97
CA ASP A 217 27.70 2.59 -19.93
C ASP A 217 26.45 3.31 -19.39
N CYS A 218 25.25 2.94 -19.85
CA CYS A 218 24.00 3.53 -19.37
C CYS A 218 23.79 3.31 -17.87
N LEU A 219 23.95 2.07 -17.41
CA LEU A 219 23.77 1.72 -16.00
C LEU A 219 24.87 2.33 -15.13
N ASN A 220 26.10 2.44 -15.62
CA ASN A 220 27.18 3.06 -14.85
C ASN A 220 26.90 4.55 -14.58
N HIS A 221 26.38 5.28 -15.57
CA HIS A 221 25.91 6.65 -15.35
C HIS A 221 24.74 6.70 -14.36
N ALA A 222 23.78 5.76 -14.46
CA ALA A 222 22.68 5.69 -13.51
C ALA A 222 23.15 5.41 -12.08
N ARG A 223 24.20 4.60 -11.89
CA ARG A 223 24.86 4.34 -10.60
C ARG A 223 25.51 5.62 -10.07
N GLU A 224 26.24 6.35 -10.91
CA GLU A 224 26.93 7.60 -10.53
C GLU A 224 25.95 8.72 -10.13
N ASP A 225 24.71 8.68 -10.63
CA ASP A 225 23.66 9.60 -10.21
C ASP A 225 23.14 9.31 -8.79
N ILE A 226 23.17 8.05 -8.30
CA ILE A 226 22.56 7.63 -7.02
C ILE A 226 22.98 8.51 -5.83
N PRO A 227 24.29 8.78 -5.60
CA PRO A 227 24.73 9.62 -4.47
C PRO A 227 24.24 11.07 -4.56
N THR A 228 23.90 11.58 -5.75
CA THR A 228 23.54 13.00 -5.93
C THR A 228 22.16 13.34 -5.38
N PHE A 229 21.21 12.40 -5.41
CA PHE A 229 19.82 12.64 -5.00
C PHE A 229 19.32 11.71 -3.87
N SER A 230 20.02 10.61 -3.61
CA SER A 230 19.61 9.60 -2.63
C SER A 230 20.69 9.23 -1.61
N SER A 231 21.68 10.10 -1.39
CA SER A 231 22.69 9.89 -0.35
C SER A 231 22.05 9.67 1.03
N GLY A 232 22.39 8.54 1.67
CA GLY A 232 21.86 8.16 2.98
C GLY A 232 20.38 7.77 3.01
N LYS A 233 19.75 7.56 1.85
CA LYS A 233 18.37 7.08 1.76
C LYS A 233 18.32 5.55 1.79
N GLN A 234 17.22 5.00 2.28
CA GLN A 234 17.00 3.54 2.29
C GLN A 234 16.74 2.97 0.89
N GLY A 235 16.45 3.84 -0.08
CA GLY A 235 16.13 3.44 -1.44
C GLY A 235 16.28 4.58 -2.41
N GLY A 236 16.50 4.21 -3.67
CA GLY A 236 16.71 5.14 -4.76
C GLY A 236 16.53 4.47 -6.10
N ARG A 237 16.02 5.25 -7.06
CA ARG A 237 15.71 4.79 -8.40
C ARG A 237 16.11 5.85 -9.43
N VAL A 238 16.77 5.38 -10.47
CA VAL A 238 17.04 6.14 -11.69
C VAL A 238 16.26 5.51 -12.83
N LEU A 239 15.42 6.31 -13.48
CA LEU A 239 14.67 5.94 -14.66
C LEU A 239 15.23 6.73 -15.84
N TYR A 240 16.11 6.09 -16.61
CA TYR A 240 16.50 6.61 -17.91
C TYR A 240 15.63 5.99 -19.01
N SER A 241 15.68 6.61 -20.18
CA SER A 241 14.92 6.13 -21.33
C SER A 241 15.53 4.89 -22.01
N SER A 242 16.69 4.40 -21.54
CA SER A 242 17.33 3.16 -22.04
C SER A 242 17.77 2.19 -20.94
N CYS A 243 17.76 2.60 -19.67
CA CYS A 243 18.11 1.73 -18.55
C CYS A 243 17.51 2.24 -17.23
N THR A 244 17.49 1.37 -16.21
CA THR A 244 17.05 1.71 -14.87
C THR A 244 17.92 1.01 -13.82
N ILE A 245 18.15 1.71 -12.72
CA ILE A 245 18.67 1.15 -11.47
C ILE A 245 17.65 1.42 -10.37
N ARG A 246 17.44 0.44 -9.49
CA ARG A 246 16.67 0.59 -8.25
C ARG A 246 17.37 -0.14 -7.11
N TYR A 247 17.38 0.47 -5.93
CA TYR A 247 17.71 -0.21 -4.68
C TYR A 247 16.69 0.14 -3.58
N GLU A 248 16.45 -0.79 -2.67
CA GLU A 248 15.60 -0.62 -1.47
C GLU A 248 16.06 -1.57 -0.35
N LEU A 249 15.59 -1.32 0.88
CA LEU A 249 15.77 -2.22 2.03
C LEU A 249 14.61 -3.23 2.24
N TYR A 250 13.68 -3.27 1.30
CA TYR A 250 12.59 -4.24 1.24
C TYR A 250 12.59 -4.93 -0.13
N PRO A 251 12.13 -6.19 -0.25
CA PRO A 251 12.09 -6.88 -1.53
C PRO A 251 11.15 -6.13 -2.48
N PHE A 252 11.50 -5.93 -3.76
CA PHE A 252 10.60 -5.28 -4.72
C PHE A 252 10.53 -5.99 -6.08
N TYR A 253 11.26 -7.10 -6.20
CA TYR A 253 11.28 -7.96 -7.36
C TYR A 253 11.06 -9.41 -6.96
N ARG A 254 10.51 -10.20 -7.88
CA ARG A 254 10.33 -11.64 -7.66
C ARG A 254 11.64 -12.38 -7.85
N LEU A 255 11.88 -13.37 -6.99
CA LEU A 255 12.99 -14.32 -7.14
C LEU A 255 12.57 -15.60 -7.87
N THR A 256 11.27 -15.87 -7.91
CA THR A 256 10.69 -17.09 -8.47
C THR A 256 9.38 -16.78 -9.16
N ASP A 257 9.11 -17.48 -10.26
CA ASP A 257 7.85 -17.37 -10.99
C ASP A 257 6.70 -18.15 -10.34
N GLU A 258 6.99 -18.98 -9.33
CA GLU A 258 5.96 -19.70 -8.59
C GLU A 258 5.18 -18.77 -7.66
N GLY A 259 3.87 -18.70 -7.88
CA GLY A 259 2.92 -18.15 -6.91
C GLY A 259 2.72 -19.07 -5.69
N PRO A 260 1.95 -18.61 -4.69
CA PRO A 260 1.58 -19.43 -3.54
C PRO A 260 0.92 -20.74 -3.95
N LYS A 261 1.50 -21.86 -3.49
CA LYS A 261 0.87 -23.17 -3.60
C LYS A 261 -0.12 -23.32 -2.45
N GLY A 262 -1.39 -23.08 -2.72
CA GLY A 262 -2.47 -23.15 -1.73
C GLY A 262 -2.55 -21.89 -0.86
N LEU A 263 -3.13 -22.04 0.32
CA LEU A 263 -3.33 -20.94 1.26
C LEU A 263 -2.01 -20.48 1.87
N VAL A 264 -1.82 -19.16 1.86
CA VAL A 264 -0.71 -18.50 2.52
C VAL A 264 -0.96 -18.50 4.03
N PRO A 265 0.05 -18.80 4.86
CA PRO A 265 -0.10 -18.77 6.31
C PRO A 265 -0.60 -17.41 6.79
N GLU A 266 -1.68 -17.42 7.59
CA GLU A 266 -2.19 -16.26 8.30
C GLU A 266 -1.49 -16.10 9.65
N THR A 267 -1.34 -14.87 10.12
CA THR A 267 -0.95 -14.66 11.51
C THR A 267 -2.13 -14.98 12.46
N HIS A 268 -1.90 -15.86 13.44
CA HIS A 268 -2.87 -16.17 14.48
C HIS A 268 -2.53 -15.44 15.77
N TYR A 269 -3.18 -14.29 16.00
CA TYR A 269 -3.13 -13.60 17.29
C TYR A 269 -4.22 -14.16 18.21
N THR A 270 -3.89 -14.31 19.50
CA THR A 270 -4.86 -14.72 20.54
C THR A 270 -6.03 -13.73 20.64
N ASN A 271 -5.77 -12.46 20.39
CA ASN A 271 -6.76 -11.38 20.31
C ASN A 271 -6.83 -10.86 18.87
N ARG A 272 -7.41 -11.64 17.94
CA ARG A 272 -7.84 -11.05 16.66
C ARG A 272 -8.92 -10.03 16.99
N ASP A 273 -8.57 -8.75 16.97
CA ASP A 273 -9.55 -7.66 16.94
C ASP A 273 -10.24 -7.62 15.56
N SER A 274 -10.75 -8.77 15.12
CA SER A 274 -11.55 -8.96 13.91
C SER A 274 -12.99 -8.49 14.15
N GLU A 275 -13.35 -8.23 15.40
CA GLU A 275 -14.63 -7.69 15.80
C GLU A 275 -14.44 -6.34 16.48
N TYR A 276 -15.40 -5.45 16.21
CA TYR A 276 -15.50 -4.14 16.82
C TYR A 276 -15.76 -4.29 18.33
N SER A 277 -14.87 -3.76 19.18
CA SER A 277 -15.02 -3.78 20.64
C SER A 277 -15.21 -2.37 21.20
N GLN A 278 -16.14 -2.20 22.14
CA GLN A 278 -16.28 -0.94 22.89
C GLN A 278 -15.13 -0.72 23.89
N ASP A 279 -14.40 -1.77 24.25
CA ASP A 279 -13.18 -1.70 25.05
C ASP A 279 -11.96 -1.86 24.12
N PRO A 280 -11.21 -0.79 23.81
CA PRO A 280 -10.07 -0.88 22.92
C PRO A 280 -8.98 -1.74 23.56
N GLY A 281 -8.55 -2.79 22.86
CA GLY A 281 -7.46 -3.64 23.35
C GLY A 281 -6.15 -2.85 23.52
N TYR A 282 -5.55 -2.97 24.71
CA TYR A 282 -4.21 -2.47 25.01
C TYR A 282 -3.16 -3.22 24.19
N ILE A 283 -2.18 -2.48 23.63
CA ILE A 283 -1.10 -3.07 22.84
C ILE A 283 0.22 -2.98 23.61
N PHE A 284 0.69 -1.76 23.87
CA PHE A 284 2.00 -1.56 24.49
C PHE A 284 2.12 -0.15 25.09
N LEU A 285 2.89 -0.03 26.17
CA LEU A 285 3.25 1.23 26.81
C LEU A 285 4.76 1.25 26.97
N ASN A 286 5.39 2.35 26.56
CA ASN A 286 6.80 2.60 26.81
C ASN A 286 6.97 3.93 27.55
N CYS A 287 7.57 3.88 28.74
CA CYS A 287 7.95 5.05 29.52
C CYS A 287 9.47 5.27 29.38
N SER A 288 9.94 6.52 29.38
CA SER A 288 11.37 6.82 29.46
C SER A 288 11.92 6.49 30.86
N ASN A 289 13.25 6.44 31.00
CA ASN A 289 13.90 6.27 32.30
C ASN A 289 14.30 7.60 32.96
N ASN A 290 14.12 8.72 32.25
CA ASN A 290 14.58 10.03 32.70
C ASN A 290 13.56 10.64 33.65
N LYS A 291 14.01 10.94 34.88
CA LYS A 291 13.19 11.59 35.88
C LYS A 291 13.18 13.10 35.70
N ILE A 292 12.04 13.69 35.99
CA ILE A 292 11.72 15.11 35.79
C ILE A 292 11.43 15.82 37.12
N ASP A 293 11.49 17.15 37.10
CA ASP A 293 11.22 18.00 38.26
C ASP A 293 9.72 18.17 38.55
N ALA A 294 9.42 18.85 39.66
CA ALA A 294 8.05 19.05 40.13
C ALA A 294 7.21 19.96 39.21
N ASP A 295 7.85 20.89 38.50
CA ASP A 295 7.16 21.83 37.60
C ASP A 295 6.65 21.09 36.36
N PHE A 296 7.48 20.19 35.81
CA PHE A 296 7.03 19.32 34.71
C PHE A 296 5.88 18.41 35.12
N ILE A 297 5.92 17.82 36.32
CA ILE A 297 4.84 16.96 36.83
C ILE A 297 3.49 17.71 36.81
N SER A 298 3.50 19.00 37.19
CA SER A 298 2.30 19.83 37.16
C SER A 298 1.82 20.07 35.72
N ASN A 299 2.73 20.46 34.82
CA ASN A 299 2.44 20.68 33.41
C ASN A 299 1.88 19.42 32.73
N LEU A 300 2.46 18.24 33.03
CA LEU A 300 2.02 16.97 32.47
C LEU A 300 0.61 16.58 32.90
N ARG A 301 0.18 16.88 34.13
CA ARG A 301 -1.21 16.63 34.56
C ARG A 301 -2.20 17.43 33.74
N THR A 302 -1.94 18.73 33.58
CA THR A 302 -2.77 19.62 32.76
C THR A 302 -2.77 19.17 31.31
N LEU A 303 -1.60 18.83 30.76
CA LEU A 303 -1.47 18.32 29.39
C LEU A 303 -2.32 17.07 29.15
N LEU A 304 -2.23 16.06 30.03
CA LEU A 304 -3.00 14.81 29.87
C LEU A 304 -4.52 15.07 29.98
N PHE A 305 -4.93 15.99 30.86
CA PHE A 305 -6.33 16.42 30.96
C PHE A 305 -6.81 17.09 29.67
N ASP A 306 -6.00 17.98 29.09
CA ASP A 306 -6.32 18.68 27.84
C ASP A 306 -6.40 17.72 26.65
N LEU A 307 -5.49 16.74 26.58
CA LEU A 307 -5.55 15.68 25.57
C LEU A 307 -6.84 14.85 25.70
N SER A 308 -7.17 14.38 26.90
CA SER A 308 -8.40 13.60 27.11
C SER A 308 -9.67 14.39 26.82
N SER A 309 -9.74 15.66 27.22
CA SER A 309 -10.94 16.49 27.00
C SER A 309 -11.18 16.82 25.53
N ASN A 310 -10.11 17.01 24.75
CA ASN A 310 -10.20 17.28 23.31
C ASN A 310 -10.59 16.04 22.47
N ALA A 311 -10.44 14.84 23.01
CA ALA A 311 -10.83 13.59 22.34
C ALA A 311 -12.36 13.44 22.17
N THR A 312 -13.16 14.26 22.84
CA THR A 312 -14.63 14.30 22.71
C THR A 312 -15.10 14.76 21.33
N SER A 313 -14.31 15.59 20.64
CA SER A 313 -14.68 16.19 19.34
C SER A 313 -13.63 16.03 18.24
N LYS A 314 -12.45 15.46 18.55
CA LYS A 314 -11.31 15.38 17.62
C LYS A 314 -10.75 13.97 17.58
N SER A 315 -10.47 13.47 16.37
CA SER A 315 -9.74 12.20 16.15
C SER A 315 -8.21 12.35 16.19
N GLY A 316 -7.73 13.57 16.43
CA GLY A 316 -6.32 13.90 16.61
C GLY A 316 -6.15 15.29 17.18
N PHE A 317 -5.23 15.45 18.12
CA PHE A 317 -4.96 16.73 18.76
C PHE A 317 -3.54 16.75 19.29
N GLN A 318 -2.92 17.93 19.27
CA GLN A 318 -1.63 18.18 19.88
C GLN A 318 -1.66 19.51 20.61
N THR A 319 -0.95 19.59 21.72
CA THR A 319 -0.83 20.81 22.51
C THR A 319 0.44 20.78 23.36
N GLN A 320 0.79 21.91 23.94
CA GLN A 320 1.88 22.04 24.88
C GLN A 320 1.36 22.70 26.17
N GLU A 321 1.92 22.30 27.30
CA GLU A 321 1.74 22.98 28.58
C GLU A 321 3.12 23.21 29.19
N GLY A 322 3.54 24.46 29.34
CA GLY A 322 4.90 24.79 29.74
C GLY A 322 5.94 24.10 28.84
N THR A 323 6.70 23.16 29.40
CA THR A 323 7.72 22.34 28.71
C THR A 323 7.23 20.95 28.30
N ALA A 324 5.99 20.58 28.63
CA ALA A 324 5.42 19.28 28.29
C ALA A 324 4.68 19.36 26.94
N TYR A 325 5.11 18.56 25.98
CA TYR A 325 4.52 18.44 24.64
C TYR A 325 3.74 17.14 24.54
N GLY A 326 2.52 17.18 24.00
CA GLY A 326 1.67 16.00 23.90
C GLY A 326 0.85 15.95 22.61
N LEU A 327 0.64 14.74 22.10
CA LEU A 327 -0.28 14.48 20.99
C LEU A 327 -1.02 13.16 21.20
N PHE A 328 -2.24 13.10 20.69
CA PHE A 328 -2.93 11.83 20.46
C PHE A 328 -3.46 11.71 19.04
N ARG A 329 -3.65 10.46 18.60
CA ARG A 329 -4.38 10.12 17.39
C ARG A 329 -5.27 8.93 17.65
N CYS A 330 -6.48 9.01 17.11
CA CYS A 330 -7.38 7.89 16.94
C CYS A 330 -7.32 7.41 15.49
N ARG A 331 -7.61 6.13 15.29
CA ARG A 331 -7.91 5.60 13.97
C ARG A 331 -9.12 6.32 13.39
N ILE A 332 -9.01 6.71 12.11
CA ILE A 332 -10.02 7.53 11.45
C ILE A 332 -11.31 6.74 11.19
N ASP A 333 -11.23 5.42 11.08
CA ASP A 333 -12.37 4.54 10.86
C ASP A 333 -13.11 4.15 12.15
N ILE A 334 -12.77 4.75 13.30
CA ILE A 334 -13.45 4.52 14.57
C ILE A 334 -14.67 5.44 14.68
N ASP A 335 -15.86 4.85 14.57
CA ASP A 335 -17.17 5.47 14.72
C ASP A 335 -18.02 4.62 15.68
N PRO A 336 -18.70 5.18 16.70
CA PRO A 336 -18.89 6.61 16.98
C PRO A 336 -17.72 7.29 17.72
N PRO A 337 -17.65 8.65 17.67
CA PRO A 337 -16.54 9.42 18.24
C PRO A 337 -16.23 9.17 19.73
N HIS A 338 -17.23 8.78 20.53
CA HIS A 338 -17.03 8.50 21.96
C HIS A 338 -16.06 7.34 22.22
N LEU A 339 -15.82 6.46 21.24
CA LEU A 339 -14.81 5.40 21.38
C LEU A 339 -13.38 5.95 21.32
N CYS A 340 -13.16 6.99 20.52
CA CYS A 340 -11.89 7.70 20.51
C CYS A 340 -11.67 8.34 21.89
N GLU A 341 -12.68 9.05 22.40
CA GLU A 341 -12.67 9.63 23.75
C GLU A 341 -12.31 8.60 24.82
N GLN A 342 -13.02 7.47 24.85
CA GLN A 342 -12.77 6.41 25.82
C GLN A 342 -11.35 5.82 25.68
N CYS A 343 -10.87 5.63 24.46
CA CYS A 343 -9.52 5.13 24.22
C CYS A 343 -8.44 6.08 24.74
N ILE A 344 -8.59 7.39 24.48
CA ILE A 344 -7.66 8.40 24.99
C ILE A 344 -7.70 8.49 26.50
N LYS A 345 -8.89 8.39 27.11
CA LYS A 345 -9.02 8.35 28.56
C LYS A 345 -8.32 7.12 29.17
N ASN A 346 -8.54 5.94 28.60
CA ASN A 346 -7.83 4.72 29.02
C ASN A 346 -6.31 4.86 28.87
N ALA A 347 -5.86 5.56 27.81
CA ALA A 347 -4.45 5.83 27.58
C ALA A 347 -3.85 6.77 28.64
N THR A 348 -4.52 7.88 28.97
CA THR A 348 -4.07 8.82 30.00
C THR A 348 -4.05 8.18 31.38
N ASP A 349 -5.07 7.39 31.71
CA ASP A 349 -5.19 6.69 33.00
C ASP A 349 -4.08 5.64 33.15
N LYS A 350 -3.79 4.87 32.09
CA LYS A 350 -2.75 3.83 32.11
C LYS A 350 -1.34 4.42 32.16
N ILE A 351 -1.08 5.50 31.43
CA ILE A 351 0.18 6.27 31.57
C ILE A 351 0.35 6.74 33.02
N THR A 352 -0.68 7.37 33.58
CA THR A 352 -0.62 7.94 34.94
C THR A 352 -0.41 6.88 36.01
N SER A 353 -1.00 5.69 35.84
CA SER A 353 -0.88 4.60 36.82
C SER A 353 0.40 3.77 36.69
N GLU A 354 0.89 3.52 35.47
CA GLU A 354 2.04 2.62 35.25
C GLU A 354 3.37 3.35 35.06
N CYS A 355 3.40 4.43 34.28
CA CYS A 355 4.58 5.31 34.25
C CYS A 355 4.62 6.20 35.50
N GLY A 356 3.46 6.59 36.03
CA GLY A 356 3.43 7.74 36.92
C GLY A 356 3.71 9.03 36.15
N LEU A 357 3.76 10.15 36.88
CA LEU A 357 3.99 11.46 36.28
C LEU A 357 5.47 11.87 36.32
N ALA A 358 6.36 10.96 36.72
CA ALA A 358 7.75 11.27 37.03
C ALA A 358 8.72 10.99 35.87
N TYR A 359 8.23 10.63 34.68
CA TYR A 359 9.05 10.34 33.50
C TYR A 359 8.89 11.39 32.41
N ALA A 360 10.00 11.76 31.78
CA ALA A 360 10.09 12.79 30.76
C ALA A 360 9.28 12.49 29.50
N GLU A 361 9.14 11.22 29.12
CA GLU A 361 8.46 10.83 27.89
C GLU A 361 7.69 9.53 28.08
N ALA A 362 6.57 9.39 27.38
CA ALA A 362 5.91 8.11 27.21
C ALA A 362 5.17 8.05 25.88
N VAL A 363 4.98 6.82 25.40
CA VAL A 363 4.08 6.52 24.28
C VAL A 363 3.30 5.25 24.58
N ILE A 364 2.00 5.30 24.31
CA ILE A 364 1.08 4.18 24.51
C ILE A 364 0.26 3.93 23.25
N TRP A 365 0.07 2.67 22.91
CA TRP A 365 -0.75 2.23 21.79
C TRP A 365 -1.88 1.33 22.27
N TYR A 366 -3.05 1.59 21.71
CA TYR A 366 -4.25 0.79 21.77
C TYR A 366 -4.70 0.48 20.34
N ASN A 367 -5.64 -0.44 20.19
CA ASN A 367 -6.20 -0.79 18.89
C ASN A 367 -6.92 0.36 18.18
N HIS A 368 -7.44 1.33 18.93
CA HIS A 368 -8.22 2.46 18.41
C HIS A 368 -7.45 3.78 18.41
N CYS A 369 -6.40 3.91 19.23
CA CYS A 369 -5.71 5.17 19.42
C CYS A 369 -4.26 4.98 19.89
N TRP A 370 -3.47 6.03 19.78
CA TRP A 370 -2.20 6.15 20.47
C TRP A 370 -2.01 7.56 21.02
N LEU A 371 -1.29 7.67 22.12
CA LEU A 371 -0.97 8.92 22.79
C LEU A 371 0.51 8.93 23.13
N ARG A 372 1.15 10.11 22.99
CA ARG A 372 2.54 10.32 23.40
C ARG A 372 2.73 11.69 24.00
N TYR A 373 3.68 11.78 24.93
CA TYR A 373 4.17 13.05 25.46
C TYR A 373 5.69 13.02 25.62
N SER A 374 6.29 14.21 25.73
CA SER A 374 7.73 14.39 25.92
C SER A 374 8.04 15.76 26.54
N ASP A 375 9.23 15.90 27.12
CA ASP A 375 9.84 17.16 27.54
C ASP A 375 10.57 17.90 26.43
N ARG A 376 10.64 17.32 25.22
CA ARG A 376 11.12 17.98 24.01
C ARG A 376 10.00 18.14 22.99
N ASN A 377 10.09 19.22 22.22
CA ASN A 377 9.20 19.43 21.09
C ASN A 377 9.51 18.40 20.00
N PHE A 378 8.55 17.51 19.73
CA PHE A 378 8.62 16.50 18.68
C PHE A 378 7.66 16.77 17.51
N PHE A 379 6.94 17.89 17.53
CA PHE A 379 5.96 18.17 16.48
C PHE A 379 6.63 18.32 15.12
N SER A 380 5.89 17.91 14.09
CA SER A 380 6.27 17.91 12.68
C SER A 380 7.51 17.07 12.36
N THR A 381 7.97 16.24 13.32
CA THR A 381 9.15 15.39 13.18
C THR A 381 8.76 13.92 13.30
N ALA A 382 9.15 13.12 12.31
CA ALA A 382 8.90 11.69 12.33
C ALA A 382 9.86 11.01 13.32
N GLU A 383 9.31 10.20 14.22
CA GLU A 383 10.08 9.39 15.14
C GLU A 383 9.74 7.92 14.97
N THR A 384 10.79 7.10 14.97
CA THR A 384 10.72 5.66 14.69
C THR A 384 11.01 4.80 15.92
N ILE A 385 11.36 5.42 17.06
CA ILE A 385 11.74 4.76 18.32
C ILE A 385 10.97 5.42 19.47
N PRO A 386 10.43 4.65 20.43
CA PRO A 386 10.46 3.18 20.52
C PRO A 386 9.59 2.51 19.45
N ARG A 387 10.04 1.35 18.98
CA ARG A 387 9.33 0.56 17.97
C ARG A 387 8.66 -0.64 18.59
N PHE A 388 7.37 -0.82 18.33
CA PHE A 388 6.65 -2.04 18.67
C PHE A 388 6.33 -2.83 17.41
N ARG A 389 6.51 -4.14 17.47
CA ARG A 389 6.29 -5.06 16.36
C ARG A 389 5.56 -6.29 16.87
N ASN A 390 4.42 -6.59 16.26
CA ASN A 390 3.70 -7.83 16.46
C ASN A 390 3.62 -8.57 15.12
N LEU A 391 4.68 -9.32 14.82
CA LEU A 391 4.90 -10.03 13.57
C LEU A 391 5.21 -11.50 13.88
N ASN A 392 4.73 -12.41 13.04
CA ASN A 392 5.12 -13.80 13.13
C ASN A 392 6.48 -14.01 12.46
N ILE A 393 7.48 -14.38 13.25
CA ILE A 393 8.85 -14.61 12.79
C ILE A 393 9.11 -16.12 12.79
N SER A 394 9.53 -16.66 11.65
CA SER A 394 9.83 -18.08 11.47
C SER A 394 11.15 -18.28 10.72
N ASN A 395 11.74 -19.45 10.88
CA ASN A 395 12.87 -19.90 10.04
C ASN A 395 12.43 -20.19 8.59
N SER A 396 11.13 -20.38 8.36
CA SER A 396 10.54 -20.45 7.02
C SER A 396 9.98 -19.07 6.65
N SER A 397 10.57 -18.40 5.67
CA SER A 397 10.01 -17.17 5.13
C SER A 397 8.74 -17.48 4.34
N ILE A 398 7.81 -16.53 4.29
CA ILE A 398 6.84 -16.50 3.19
C ILE A 398 7.58 -16.59 1.86
N GLN A 399 6.94 -17.17 0.84
CA GLN A 399 7.54 -17.25 -0.48
C GLN A 399 7.99 -15.87 -0.94
N TYR A 400 9.17 -15.79 -1.56
CA TYR A 400 9.76 -14.51 -1.96
C TYR A 400 8.88 -13.73 -2.94
N SER A 401 8.12 -14.41 -3.80
CA SER A 401 7.11 -13.79 -4.68
C SER A 401 6.09 -13.00 -3.86
N ILE A 402 5.48 -13.63 -2.84
CA ILE A 402 4.54 -12.97 -1.91
C ILE A 402 5.21 -11.83 -1.16
N ALA A 403 6.45 -12.03 -0.68
CA ALA A 403 7.18 -11.00 0.05
C ALA A 403 7.33 -9.73 -0.79
N SER A 404 7.73 -9.86 -2.07
CA SER A 404 7.90 -8.74 -3.00
C SER A 404 6.59 -8.05 -3.39
N GLU A 405 5.48 -8.79 -3.49
CA GLU A 405 4.17 -8.21 -3.77
C GLU A 405 3.64 -7.45 -2.57
N LEU A 406 3.73 -8.05 -1.38
CA LEU A 406 3.31 -7.43 -0.13
C LEU A 406 4.09 -6.14 0.13
N SER A 407 5.42 -6.19 0.10
CA SER A 407 6.28 -5.01 0.33
C SER A 407 6.03 -3.89 -0.69
N ASN A 408 5.88 -4.21 -1.99
CA ASN A 408 5.55 -3.21 -3.01
C ASN A 408 4.19 -2.56 -2.72
N GLN A 409 3.19 -3.35 -2.32
CA GLN A 409 1.88 -2.81 -1.95
C GLN A 409 1.95 -1.95 -0.68
N LEU A 410 2.71 -2.38 0.33
CA LEU A 410 2.93 -1.58 1.54
C LEU A 410 3.64 -0.25 1.21
N ALA A 411 4.64 -0.26 0.34
CA ALA A 411 5.35 0.95 -0.08
C ALA A 411 4.44 1.91 -0.85
N LYS A 412 3.55 1.38 -1.69
CA LYS A 412 2.50 2.16 -2.36
C LYS A 412 1.55 2.81 -1.34
N VAL A 413 1.07 2.04 -0.37
CA VAL A 413 0.23 2.55 0.74
C VAL A 413 0.97 3.61 1.54
N ALA A 414 2.26 3.43 1.83
CA ALA A 414 3.07 4.40 2.55
C ALA A 414 3.12 5.76 1.83
N ASN A 415 3.39 5.75 0.53
CA ASN A 415 3.43 6.97 -0.27
C ASN A 415 2.05 7.65 -0.34
N MET A 416 1.01 6.90 -0.71
CA MET A 416 -0.36 7.42 -0.81
C MET A 416 -0.88 7.96 0.53
N THR A 417 -0.55 7.31 1.66
CA THR A 417 -0.94 7.80 3.00
C THR A 417 -0.34 9.17 3.27
N GLY A 418 0.91 9.40 2.87
CA GLY A 418 1.57 10.70 2.97
C GLY A 418 0.83 11.80 2.22
N ASP A 419 0.27 11.49 1.06
CA ASP A 419 -0.44 12.45 0.20
C ASP A 419 -1.90 12.70 0.61
N THR A 420 -2.47 11.88 1.50
CA THR A 420 -3.81 12.14 2.07
C THR A 420 -3.80 13.33 3.04
N ASP A 421 -4.91 14.06 3.09
CA ASP A 421 -5.08 15.20 4.00
C ASP A 421 -5.07 14.77 5.48
N ASN A 422 -5.70 13.64 5.81
CA ASN A 422 -5.83 13.12 7.17
C ASN A 422 -4.73 12.14 7.60
N LYS A 423 -3.74 11.88 6.71
CA LYS A 423 -2.64 10.93 6.90
C LYS A 423 -3.12 9.53 7.26
N PHE A 424 -4.18 9.07 6.58
CA PHE A 424 -4.81 7.78 6.81
C PHE A 424 -5.23 7.16 5.48
N LEU A 425 -4.88 5.89 5.28
CA LEU A 425 -5.28 5.13 4.12
C LEU A 425 -5.54 3.67 4.48
N THR A 426 -6.54 3.09 3.82
CA THR A 426 -6.77 1.64 3.82
C THR A 426 -6.70 1.12 2.38
N ASP A 427 -6.24 -0.10 2.21
CA ASP A 427 -6.13 -0.75 0.89
C ASP A 427 -6.44 -2.24 0.98
N GLU A 428 -7.20 -2.74 0.00
CA GLU A 428 -7.58 -4.15 -0.14
C GLU A 428 -7.39 -4.64 -1.58
N SER A 429 -6.49 -3.99 -2.31
CA SER A 429 -6.27 -4.24 -3.74
C SER A 429 -5.35 -5.44 -3.98
N LEU A 430 -4.52 -5.83 -3.01
CA LEU A 430 -3.64 -6.99 -3.11
C LEU A 430 -4.41 -8.29 -2.87
N LYS A 431 -4.53 -9.08 -3.94
CA LYS A 431 -5.08 -10.44 -3.92
C LYS A 431 -3.93 -11.44 -4.04
N LEU A 432 -3.77 -12.33 -3.05
CA LEU A 432 -2.72 -13.35 -3.08
C LEU A 432 -3.15 -14.59 -3.88
N ASN A 433 -4.45 -14.86 -3.87
CA ASN A 433 -5.13 -15.92 -4.62
C ASN A 433 -6.65 -15.61 -4.63
N ASP A 434 -7.44 -16.53 -5.17
CA ASP A 434 -8.91 -16.37 -5.28
C ASP A 434 -9.62 -16.31 -3.92
N GLU A 435 -8.98 -16.77 -2.84
CA GLU A 435 -9.57 -16.86 -1.49
C GLU A 435 -9.04 -15.79 -0.53
N GLN A 436 -7.81 -15.31 -0.71
CA GLN A 436 -7.09 -14.49 0.25
C GLN A 436 -6.79 -13.09 -0.29
N THR A 437 -7.31 -12.10 0.43
CA THR A 437 -7.06 -10.67 0.21
C THR A 437 -6.23 -10.12 1.38
N VAL A 438 -5.24 -9.28 1.07
CA VAL A 438 -4.52 -8.53 2.10
C VAL A 438 -5.24 -7.21 2.36
N PHE A 439 -5.60 -6.97 3.62
CA PHE A 439 -6.15 -5.71 4.10
C PHE A 439 -5.03 -4.92 4.76
N ILE A 440 -4.79 -3.69 4.31
CA ILE A 440 -3.67 -2.85 4.74
C ILE A 440 -4.23 -1.54 5.28
N LEU A 441 -3.60 -1.02 6.35
CA LEU A 441 -3.86 0.29 6.92
C LEU A 441 -2.52 0.97 7.21
N GLY A 442 -2.34 2.16 6.65
CA GLY A 442 -1.27 3.09 7.00
C GLY A 442 -1.86 4.33 7.66
N GLN A 443 -1.27 4.77 8.77
CA GLN A 443 -1.67 6.03 9.40
C GLN A 443 -0.45 6.72 10.03
N CYS A 444 -0.37 8.05 9.87
CA CYS A 444 0.66 8.86 10.50
C CYS A 444 0.06 9.91 11.42
N SER A 445 0.89 10.55 12.24
CA SER A 445 0.54 11.78 12.94
C SER A 445 0.24 12.92 11.95
N SER A 446 -0.68 13.82 12.30
CA SER A 446 -1.33 14.74 11.36
C SER A 446 -0.50 15.99 11.10
N ASP A 447 0.43 16.26 12.01
CA ASP A 447 1.43 17.32 11.95
C ASP A 447 2.59 17.00 11.00
N LEU A 448 2.71 15.74 10.55
CA LEU A 448 3.74 15.37 9.58
C LEU A 448 3.41 15.90 8.18
N SER A 449 4.45 16.35 7.47
CA SER A 449 4.37 16.60 6.02
C SER A 449 4.10 15.30 5.25
N SER A 450 3.74 15.40 3.96
CA SER A 450 3.59 14.20 3.11
C SER A 450 4.86 13.33 3.14
N GLY A 451 6.02 13.94 2.93
CA GLY A 451 7.31 13.24 3.00
C GLY A 451 7.66 12.68 4.38
N GLY A 452 7.27 13.38 5.46
CA GLY A 452 7.47 12.89 6.83
C GLY A 452 6.63 11.65 7.14
N CYS A 453 5.37 11.65 6.70
CA CYS A 453 4.48 10.50 6.86
C CYS A 453 4.92 9.31 5.99
N SER A 454 5.15 9.53 4.69
CA SER A 454 5.60 8.47 3.79
C SER A 454 6.96 7.90 4.22
N GLY A 455 7.86 8.75 4.74
CA GLY A 455 9.16 8.34 5.26
C GLY A 455 9.06 7.50 6.53
N CYS A 456 8.17 7.86 7.46
CA CYS A 456 7.92 7.08 8.67
C CYS A 456 7.41 5.67 8.34
N LEU A 457 6.43 5.56 7.44
CA LEU A 457 5.89 4.27 7.00
C LEU A 457 6.89 3.47 6.18
N SER A 458 7.68 4.13 5.31
CA SER A 458 8.73 3.46 4.53
C SER A 458 9.85 2.92 5.41
N ASP A 459 10.21 3.63 6.49
CA ASP A 459 11.17 3.13 7.47
C ASP A 459 10.68 1.84 8.15
N MET A 460 9.38 1.75 8.47
CA MET A 460 8.82 0.49 9.00
C MET A 460 8.98 -0.66 8.02
N ILE A 461 8.73 -0.40 6.74
CA ILE A 461 8.80 -1.42 5.69
C ILE A 461 10.25 -1.88 5.50
N GLY A 462 11.22 -0.96 5.50
CA GLY A 462 12.63 -1.28 5.28
C GLY A 462 13.37 -1.82 6.52
N THR A 463 13.05 -1.34 7.72
CA THR A 463 13.83 -1.60 8.94
C THR A 463 13.07 -2.34 10.04
N ALA A 464 11.73 -2.46 9.90
CA ALA A 464 10.90 -3.09 10.92
C ALA A 464 10.28 -4.42 10.55
N ILE A 465 10.03 -4.66 9.28
CA ILE A 465 9.56 -5.95 8.82
C ILE A 465 10.78 -6.80 8.46
N PRO A 466 11.06 -7.91 9.18
CA PRO A 466 12.22 -8.73 8.90
C PRO A 466 11.91 -9.71 7.75
N TRP A 467 11.88 -9.18 6.52
CA TRP A 467 11.36 -9.85 5.31
C TRP A 467 11.84 -11.29 5.10
N ARG A 468 13.12 -11.57 5.39
CA ARG A 468 13.70 -12.92 5.24
C ARG A 468 13.24 -13.95 6.27
N SER A 469 12.58 -13.50 7.32
CA SER A 469 12.09 -14.34 8.41
C SER A 469 10.61 -14.12 8.71
N LEU A 470 9.92 -13.31 7.90
CA LEU A 470 8.49 -13.10 8.03
C LEU A 470 7.76 -14.39 7.66
N GLY A 471 7.15 -15.05 8.65
CA GLY A 471 6.61 -16.41 8.52
C GLY A 471 5.17 -16.49 8.03
N SER A 472 4.41 -15.40 8.11
CA SER A 472 3.02 -15.33 7.66
C SER A 472 2.64 -13.93 7.20
N VAL A 473 1.55 -13.84 6.45
CA VAL A 473 0.95 -12.55 6.09
C VAL A 473 0.04 -12.11 7.24
N GLY A 474 0.49 -11.08 7.94
CA GLY A 474 -0.20 -10.49 9.09
C GLY A 474 0.79 -9.82 10.03
N GLY A 475 0.58 -8.55 10.34
CA GLY A 475 1.55 -7.75 11.07
C GLY A 475 1.04 -6.43 11.55
N ARG A 476 1.46 -6.06 12.77
CA ARG A 476 1.29 -4.71 13.33
C ARG A 476 2.64 -4.12 13.67
N VAL A 477 2.95 -2.96 13.10
CA VAL A 477 4.16 -2.20 13.40
C VAL A 477 3.73 -0.81 13.84
N MET A 478 4.19 -0.40 15.02
CA MET A 478 3.86 0.90 15.59
C MET A 478 5.12 1.66 15.97
N TYR A 479 5.23 2.87 15.43
CA TYR A 479 6.17 3.90 15.82
C TYR A 479 5.41 5.04 16.50
N PRO A 480 6.11 5.96 17.18
CA PRO A 480 5.46 7.09 17.83
C PRO A 480 4.75 8.04 16.85
N SER A 481 5.21 8.11 15.60
CA SER A 481 4.66 9.04 14.60
C SER A 481 3.86 8.36 13.47
N CYS A 482 3.86 7.03 13.37
CA CYS A 482 3.07 6.30 12.39
C CYS A 482 2.79 4.85 12.80
N ILE A 483 1.78 4.24 12.20
CA ILE A 483 1.40 2.85 12.36
C ILE A 483 1.16 2.20 10.99
N LEU A 484 1.57 0.95 10.87
CA LEU A 484 1.33 0.12 9.69
C LEU A 484 0.74 -1.22 10.16
N ARG A 485 -0.41 -1.58 9.60
CA ARG A 485 -1.05 -2.88 9.85
C ARG A 485 -1.45 -3.53 8.55
N PHE A 486 -1.20 -4.83 8.44
CA PHE A 486 -1.65 -5.64 7.32
C PHE A 486 -2.10 -7.00 7.83
N GLU A 487 -3.19 -7.55 7.30
CA GLU A 487 -3.79 -8.82 7.74
C GLU A 487 -4.50 -9.51 6.57
N LEU A 488 -4.76 -10.81 6.71
CA LEU A 488 -5.60 -11.58 5.77
C LEU A 488 -7.11 -11.55 6.10
N PHE A 489 -7.48 -10.78 7.13
CA PHE A 489 -8.88 -10.50 7.50
C PHE A 489 -9.10 -8.99 7.59
N ARG A 490 -10.31 -8.53 7.31
CA ARG A 490 -10.66 -7.11 7.43
C ARG A 490 -10.70 -6.71 8.92
N PHE A 491 -10.07 -5.60 9.27
CA PHE A 491 -10.00 -5.07 10.65
C PHE A 491 -10.36 -3.58 10.77
N TYR A 492 -10.89 -2.99 9.70
CA TYR A 492 -11.34 -1.61 9.62
C TYR A 492 -12.74 -1.53 9.01
N ASN A 493 -13.44 -0.42 9.25
CA ASN A 493 -14.84 -0.22 8.84
C ASN A 493 -15.77 -1.36 9.31
N LEU A 494 -15.51 -1.89 10.50
CA LEU A 494 -16.34 -2.93 11.12
C LEU A 494 -17.59 -2.28 11.72
N THR A 495 -18.75 -2.91 11.55
CA THR A 495 -20.00 -2.44 12.18
C THR A 495 -20.09 -2.97 13.61
N PRO A 496 -20.58 -2.17 14.58
CA PRO A 496 -20.86 -2.67 15.92
C PRO A 496 -21.89 -3.80 15.84
N PRO A 497 -21.76 -4.88 16.63
CA PRO A 497 -22.80 -5.89 16.72
C PRO A 497 -24.13 -5.24 17.16
N SER A 498 -25.23 -5.62 16.50
CA SER A 498 -26.56 -5.13 16.86
C SER A 498 -26.86 -5.46 18.32
N PRO A 499 -27.41 -4.54 19.13
CA PRO A 499 -27.76 -4.84 20.51
C PRO A 499 -28.69 -6.05 20.53
N SER A 500 -28.26 -7.11 21.23
CA SER A 500 -29.06 -8.31 21.42
C SER A 500 -30.44 -7.91 21.96
N ALA A 501 -31.50 -8.37 21.29
CA ALA A 501 -32.87 -8.10 21.70
C ALA A 501 -33.04 -8.39 23.20
N PRO A 502 -33.79 -7.56 23.94
CA PRO A 502 -34.04 -7.82 25.36
C PRO A 502 -34.62 -9.23 25.52
N PRO A 503 -34.25 -9.98 26.57
CA PRO A 503 -34.90 -11.25 26.86
C PRO A 503 -36.42 -11.01 26.92
N PRO A 504 -37.25 -11.89 26.32
CA PRO A 504 -38.69 -11.71 26.33
C PRO A 504 -39.14 -11.55 27.78
N SER A 505 -39.88 -10.47 28.04
CA SER A 505 -40.42 -10.19 29.37
C SER A 505 -41.20 -11.41 29.87
N PRO A 506 -41.09 -11.78 31.15
CA PRO A 506 -41.83 -12.92 31.68
C PRO A 506 -43.33 -12.67 31.46
N GLY A 507 -43.94 -13.52 30.63
CA GLY A 507 -45.34 -13.41 30.27
C GLY A 507 -46.21 -13.42 31.52
N PHE A 508 -47.10 -12.41 31.63
CA PHE A 508 -48.15 -12.38 32.63
C PHE A 508 -48.99 -13.66 32.53
N SER A 509 -48.92 -14.50 33.56
CA SER A 509 -49.85 -15.61 33.76
C SER A 509 -51.18 -15.02 34.25
N ILE A 510 -52.20 -15.05 33.41
CA ILE A 510 -53.58 -14.78 33.83
C ILE A 510 -54.08 -16.01 34.58
N SER A 511 -54.14 -15.92 35.90
CA SER A 511 -54.78 -16.91 36.76
C SER A 511 -56.29 -16.79 36.62
N ILE A 512 -56.93 -17.75 35.95
CA ILE A 512 -58.39 -17.90 35.94
C ILE A 512 -58.78 -18.65 37.21
N HIS A 513 -59.43 -17.93 38.14
CA HIS A 513 -60.11 -18.51 39.30
C HIS A 513 -61.33 -19.31 38.85
N HIS A 514 -61.40 -20.59 39.21
CA HIS A 514 -62.59 -21.41 39.04
C HIS A 514 -63.30 -21.53 40.40
N ASP A 515 -64.39 -20.78 40.58
CA ASP A 515 -65.31 -20.95 41.70
C ASP A 515 -66.26 -22.11 41.43
N SER A 516 -66.31 -23.02 42.39
CA SER A 516 -67.20 -24.18 42.46
C SER A 516 -68.57 -23.78 43.00
N HIS A 517 -69.67 -24.11 42.30
CA HIS A 517 -70.93 -24.44 42.99
C HIS A 517 -71.82 -25.41 42.19
N ALA A 518 -72.36 -26.36 42.97
CA ALA A 518 -73.18 -27.53 42.67
C ALA A 518 -74.39 -27.34 41.73
N ASN A 519 -74.77 -28.38 40.97
CA ASN A 519 -75.82 -29.33 41.38
C ASN A 519 -76.06 -30.52 40.42
N LYS A 520 -76.57 -31.61 41.01
CA LYS A 520 -76.82 -32.97 40.51
C LYS A 520 -77.72 -33.13 39.27
N ARG A 521 -77.41 -34.13 38.42
CA ARG A 521 -78.34 -35.13 37.79
C ARG A 521 -77.53 -36.23 37.08
N LYS A 522 -77.60 -37.48 37.56
CA LYS A 522 -78.33 -38.66 37.01
C LYS A 522 -77.72 -39.28 35.73
N ASP A 523 -77.08 -40.43 35.95
CA ASP A 523 -77.22 -41.74 35.29
C ASP A 523 -77.34 -41.85 33.76
N ASN A 524 -76.37 -42.60 33.22
CA ASN A 524 -76.48 -43.76 32.30
C ASN A 524 -75.60 -43.67 31.03
N ASP A 525 -74.55 -44.50 31.03
CA ASP A 525 -74.37 -45.63 30.11
C ASP A 525 -74.61 -45.40 28.60
N ILE A 526 -73.54 -45.58 27.81
CA ILE A 526 -73.38 -46.59 26.74
C ILE A 526 -72.34 -46.14 25.68
N TYR A 527 -71.32 -46.98 25.55
CA TYR A 527 -70.30 -47.15 24.48
C TYR A 527 -70.95 -47.46 23.11
N PRO A 528 -70.27 -47.49 21.95
CA PRO A 528 -68.88 -47.91 21.72
C PRO A 528 -67.90 -46.83 21.23
#